data_AF-A0AAD8UW95-F1
#
_entry.id   AF-A0AAD8UW95-F1
#
_cell.length_a   1.000
_cell.length_b   1.000
_cell.length_c   1.000
_cell.angle_alpha   90.00
_cell.angle_beta   90.00
_cell.angle_gamma   90.00
#
_symmetry.space_group_name_H-M   'P 1'
#
loop_
_entity.id
_entity.type
_entity.pdbx_description
1 polymer ?
#
loop_
_entity_poly.entity_id
_entity_poly.type
_entity_poly.pdbx_seq_one_letter_code
_entity_poly.pdbx_strand_id
1 'polypeptide(L)'
;MSFVSLACPLPVTEVIKGYHDLFPYAHEFWFDHLSSSVHIGSETDLQRLRDKTMTIWALFKKVKSSNEVVETETRNSDADADALLAPLFNFLGPAREYHIFKNRKSESSRTQLVPLSAEQDPTRLSEAYLKYSSILESLLNNDPSLEAYKALVSANDWKEFGKRHAHGAYRCRWAGCTQGWSGFQSERERDNHEKSHKPQFRCSDLDCLIAFDSKGALRNHRRQYHVQENDWTLQAGAKPENGTIPEQQMTDAYVSVPLSEPEFEQPWHISPNFEIIRQNACELADKTQKRELVGILERMPGPVKDELRREKTEPLEYHFRKKAIGDFRQLQDEEMVKRKTASESTGARPAKVRKMMKNTARVELAEKKIDSSLSEVLENVKARTEVNPEAGGDWTDGEVRRNGVRVPQDVENDNHSLLWK
;
A
#
# COMPACT_ATOMS: atom_id res chain seq x y z
N MET A 1 11.49 55.40 8.04
CA MET A 1 11.16 54.39 9.07
C MET A 1 9.93 53.65 8.59
N SER A 2 10.13 52.49 7.97
CA SER A 2 9.05 51.65 7.48
C SER A 2 8.35 51.03 8.69
N PHE A 3 7.08 51.37 8.91
CA PHE A 3 6.24 50.64 9.85
C PHE A 3 6.10 49.22 9.32
N VAL A 4 6.86 48.28 9.89
CA VAL A 4 6.56 46.86 9.79
C VAL A 4 5.17 46.72 10.38
N SER A 5 4.17 46.56 9.52
CA SER A 5 2.82 46.22 9.94
C SER A 5 2.93 44.95 10.76
N LEU A 6 2.83 45.08 12.09
CA LEU A 6 2.67 43.99 13.03
C LEU A 6 1.29 43.39 12.78
N ALA A 7 1.16 42.71 11.63
CA ALA A 7 0.02 41.87 11.32
C ALA A 7 -0.15 40.91 12.50
N CYS A 8 -1.32 40.97 13.10
CA CYS A 8 -1.63 40.45 14.43
C CYS A 8 -0.96 39.08 14.71
N PRO A 9 -0.19 38.92 15.80
CA PRO A 9 0.44 37.65 16.20
C PRO A 9 -0.55 36.58 16.69
N LEU A 10 -1.85 36.92 16.74
CA LEU A 10 -2.94 36.05 17.22
C LEU A 10 -2.93 34.64 16.61
N PRO A 11 -2.72 34.43 15.28
CA PRO A 11 -2.80 33.10 14.68
C PRO A 11 -1.83 32.09 15.31
N VAL A 12 -0.60 32.52 15.62
CA VAL A 12 0.42 31.63 16.18
C VAL A 12 0.10 31.25 17.62
N THR A 13 -0.34 32.22 18.43
CA THR A 13 -0.72 31.95 19.82
C THR A 13 -1.92 31.02 19.94
N GLU A 14 -2.88 31.11 19.02
CA GLU A 14 -4.04 30.23 18.96
C GLU A 14 -3.67 28.80 18.54
N VAL A 15 -2.69 28.66 17.63
CA VAL A 15 -2.13 27.35 17.26
C VAL A 15 -1.44 26.70 18.45
N ILE A 16 -0.60 27.44 19.20
CA ILE A 16 0.06 26.90 20.40
C ILE A 16 -0.97 26.44 21.44
N LYS A 17 -2.02 27.24 21.64
CA LYS A 17 -3.14 26.91 22.55
C LYS A 17 -4.03 25.76 22.06
N GLY A 18 -3.89 25.34 20.80
CA GLY A 18 -4.60 24.21 20.22
C GLY A 18 -6.00 24.52 19.68
N TYR A 19 -6.36 25.79 19.50
CA TYR A 19 -7.68 26.16 18.97
C TYR A 19 -7.90 25.70 17.51
N HIS A 20 -6.80 25.39 16.80
CA HIS A 20 -6.82 24.95 15.41
C HIS A 20 -6.50 23.46 15.25
N ASP A 21 -6.48 22.67 16.32
CA ASP A 21 -6.06 21.25 16.27
C ASP A 21 -7.05 20.35 15.52
N LEU A 22 -8.32 20.76 15.47
CA LEU A 22 -9.35 20.09 14.68
C LEU A 22 -9.28 20.46 13.19
N PHE A 23 -8.50 21.46 12.81
CA PHE A 23 -8.50 21.95 11.45
C PHE A 23 -8.03 20.93 10.40
N PRO A 24 -7.00 20.09 10.66
CA PRO A 24 -6.60 19.03 9.75
C PRO A 24 -7.69 17.96 9.57
N TYR A 25 -8.45 17.69 10.64
CA TYR A 25 -9.58 16.77 10.62
C TYR A 25 -10.70 17.36 9.78
N ALA A 26 -11.03 18.62 10.05
CA ALA A 26 -12.05 19.34 9.32
C ALA A 26 -11.69 19.38 7.84
N HIS A 27 -10.48 19.79 7.47
CA HIS A 27 -10.02 19.85 6.09
C HIS A 27 -10.16 18.50 5.35
N GLU A 28 -9.82 17.39 6.01
CA GLU A 28 -9.85 16.07 5.41
C GLU A 28 -11.28 15.50 5.35
N PHE A 29 -12.04 15.54 6.45
CA PHE A 29 -13.25 14.71 6.59
C PHE A 29 -14.56 15.51 6.52
N TRP A 30 -14.55 16.85 6.47
CA TRP A 30 -15.78 17.64 6.52
C TRP A 30 -16.79 17.23 5.44
N PHE A 31 -16.31 16.96 4.23
CA PHE A 31 -17.18 16.56 3.13
C PHE A 31 -17.80 15.19 3.40
N ASP A 32 -17.02 14.21 3.86
CA ASP A 32 -17.52 12.86 4.17
C ASP A 32 -18.60 12.90 5.27
N HIS A 33 -18.45 13.79 6.27
CA HIS A 33 -19.47 14.03 7.29
C HIS A 33 -20.73 14.66 6.73
N LEU A 34 -20.58 15.64 5.82
CA LEU A 34 -21.74 16.21 5.13
C LEU A 34 -22.46 15.15 4.32
N SER A 35 -21.73 14.34 3.54
CA SER A 35 -22.30 13.22 2.77
C SER A 35 -23.03 12.22 3.64
N SER A 36 -22.42 11.82 4.75
CA SER A 36 -23.03 10.88 5.69
C SER A 36 -24.30 11.44 6.32
N SER A 37 -24.32 12.75 6.61
CA SER A 37 -25.48 13.43 7.19
C SER A 37 -26.68 13.45 6.23
N VAL A 38 -26.45 13.46 4.92
CA VAL A 38 -27.53 13.42 3.91
C VAL A 38 -28.38 12.15 4.04
N HIS A 39 -27.76 11.04 4.43
CA HIS A 39 -28.43 9.75 4.51
C HIS A 39 -29.24 9.54 5.80
N ILE A 40 -29.02 10.36 6.83
CA ILE A 40 -29.58 10.15 8.17
C ILE A 40 -30.67 11.18 8.51
N GLY A 41 -30.61 12.37 7.90
CA GLY A 41 -31.47 13.49 8.25
C GLY A 41 -32.90 13.40 7.72
N SER A 42 -33.83 14.02 8.46
CA SER A 42 -35.14 14.38 7.91
C SER A 42 -35.00 15.51 6.88
N GLU A 43 -35.97 15.70 5.97
CA GLU A 43 -35.91 16.76 4.95
C GLU A 43 -35.70 18.16 5.56
N THR A 44 -36.29 18.43 6.73
CA THR A 44 -36.11 19.70 7.45
C THR A 44 -34.69 19.87 7.99
N ASP A 45 -34.06 18.79 8.46
CA ASP A 45 -32.65 18.81 8.89
C ASP A 45 -31.71 18.99 7.70
N LEU A 46 -32.01 18.35 6.57
CA LEU A 46 -31.26 18.50 5.32
C LEU A 46 -31.33 19.93 4.80
N GLN A 47 -32.50 20.57 4.85
CA GLN A 47 -32.63 21.98 4.46
C GLN A 47 -31.81 22.89 5.38
N ARG A 48 -31.87 22.69 6.71
CA ARG A 48 -31.05 23.45 7.66
C ARG A 48 -29.55 23.25 7.43
N LEU A 49 -29.13 22.03 7.13
CA LEU A 49 -27.74 21.70 6.80
C LEU A 49 -27.32 22.40 5.51
N ARG A 50 -28.17 22.38 4.47
CA ARG A 50 -27.96 23.08 3.21
C ARG A 50 -27.76 24.58 3.43
N ASP A 51 -28.64 25.22 4.19
CA ASP A 51 -28.57 26.66 4.48
C ASP A 51 -27.27 27.04 5.23
N LYS A 52 -26.89 26.24 6.23
CA LYS A 52 -25.64 26.45 6.98
C LYS A 52 -24.41 26.22 6.11
N THR A 53 -24.41 25.17 5.29
CA THR A 53 -23.30 24.85 4.37
C THR A 53 -23.12 25.96 3.35
N MET A 54 -24.20 26.52 2.81
CA MET A 54 -24.16 27.67 1.90
C MET A 54 -23.60 28.92 2.57
N THR A 55 -23.96 29.17 3.83
CA THR A 55 -23.42 30.29 4.61
C THR A 55 -21.92 30.14 4.83
N ILE A 56 -21.47 28.98 5.31
CA ILE A 56 -20.05 28.65 5.51
C ILE A 56 -19.31 28.80 4.18
N TRP A 57 -19.88 28.26 3.11
CA TRP A 57 -19.26 28.34 1.81
C TRP A 57 -19.07 29.78 1.34
N ALA A 58 -20.08 30.64 1.48
CA ALA A 58 -19.98 32.04 1.06
C ALA A 58 -18.76 32.74 1.70
N LEU A 59 -18.35 32.31 2.90
CA LEU A 59 -17.14 32.79 3.58
C LEU A 59 -15.84 32.23 3.00
N PHE A 60 -15.84 30.97 2.57
CA PHE A 60 -14.66 30.26 2.08
C PHE A 60 -14.48 30.30 0.56
N LYS A 61 -15.49 30.72 -0.21
CA LYS A 61 -15.42 30.81 -1.67
C LYS A 61 -14.28 31.72 -2.07
N LYS A 62 -13.37 31.23 -2.92
CA LYS A 62 -12.44 32.13 -3.60
C LYS A 62 -13.20 32.89 -4.66
N VAL A 63 -13.23 34.21 -4.53
CA VAL A 63 -13.64 35.09 -5.63
C VAL A 63 -12.55 34.97 -6.69
N LYS A 64 -12.79 34.14 -7.71
CA LYS A 64 -11.89 34.09 -8.86
C LYS A 64 -11.85 35.49 -9.46
N SER A 65 -10.64 36.05 -9.57
CA SER A 65 -10.44 37.27 -10.35
C SER A 65 -10.94 36.98 -11.76
N SER A 66 -11.88 37.78 -12.24
CA SER A 66 -12.75 37.52 -13.41
C SER A 66 -12.05 37.28 -14.77
N ASN A 67 -10.73 37.16 -14.82
CA ASN A 67 -9.97 37.10 -16.07
C ASN A 67 -9.65 35.68 -16.56
N GLU A 68 -9.99 34.63 -15.81
CA GLU A 68 -9.72 33.25 -16.21
C GLU A 68 -11.04 32.50 -16.42
N VAL A 69 -11.62 32.67 -17.61
CA VAL A 69 -12.73 31.83 -18.08
C VAL A 69 -12.13 30.45 -18.38
N VAL A 70 -11.99 29.63 -17.33
CA VAL A 70 -11.79 28.19 -17.52
C VAL A 70 -13.14 27.66 -17.96
N GLU A 71 -13.30 27.46 -19.26
CA GLU A 71 -14.38 26.64 -19.80
C GLU A 71 -14.23 25.26 -19.15
N THR A 72 -15.03 25.00 -18.11
CA THR A 72 -15.27 23.65 -17.63
C THR A 72 -16.02 22.94 -18.73
N GLU A 73 -15.27 22.40 -19.69
CA GLU A 73 -15.80 21.41 -20.62
C GLU A 73 -16.53 20.36 -19.80
N THR A 74 -17.83 20.27 -20.00
CA THR A 74 -18.73 19.28 -19.42
C THR A 74 -18.30 17.90 -19.93
N ARG A 75 -17.30 17.33 -19.27
CA ARG A 75 -16.74 16.02 -19.61
C ARG A 75 -17.74 14.94 -19.18
N ASN A 76 -18.36 14.32 -20.17
CA ASN A 76 -19.15 13.09 -20.02
C ASN A 76 -18.20 11.93 -19.65
N SER A 77 -17.95 11.69 -18.37
CA SER A 77 -17.11 10.55 -17.96
C SER A 77 -17.43 10.12 -16.53
N ASP A 78 -17.86 8.85 -16.41
CA ASP A 78 -18.20 8.07 -15.22
C ASP A 78 -19.62 8.20 -14.64
N ALA A 79 -20.58 7.58 -15.35
CA ALA A 79 -21.94 7.33 -14.87
C ALA A 79 -22.00 6.60 -13.49
N ASP A 80 -20.98 5.80 -13.15
CA ASP A 80 -20.91 5.08 -11.87
C ASP A 80 -20.45 5.97 -10.70
N ALA A 81 -19.53 6.92 -10.94
CA ALA A 81 -19.17 7.91 -9.94
C ALA A 81 -20.35 8.85 -9.65
N ASP A 82 -21.12 9.15 -10.70
CA ASP A 82 -22.33 9.95 -10.59
C ASP A 82 -23.43 9.25 -9.76
N ALA A 83 -23.52 7.92 -9.76
CA ALA A 83 -24.53 7.20 -8.99
C ALA A 83 -24.33 7.28 -7.47
N LEU A 84 -23.09 7.15 -6.97
CA LEU A 84 -22.77 7.35 -5.55
C LEU A 84 -22.85 8.82 -5.11
N LEU A 85 -22.61 9.73 -6.05
CA LEU A 85 -22.74 11.16 -5.84
C LEU A 85 -24.17 11.68 -6.06
N ALA A 86 -25.12 10.86 -6.57
CA ALA A 86 -26.51 11.23 -6.84
C ALA A 86 -27.18 12.03 -5.69
N PRO A 87 -27.06 11.61 -4.42
CA PRO A 87 -27.61 12.37 -3.29
C PRO A 87 -26.85 13.66 -3.00
N LEU A 88 -25.56 13.69 -3.31
CA LEU A 88 -24.67 14.85 -3.16
C LEU A 88 -24.83 15.88 -4.28
N PHE A 89 -25.37 15.49 -5.45
CA PHE A 89 -25.77 16.45 -6.48
C PHE A 89 -26.87 17.41 -5.99
N ASN A 90 -27.61 17.05 -4.93
CA ASN A 90 -28.53 17.99 -4.26
C ASN A 90 -27.82 19.08 -3.45
N PHE A 91 -26.50 18.96 -3.23
CA PHE A 91 -25.62 20.04 -2.76
C PHE A 91 -24.95 20.68 -3.98
N LEU A 92 -25.76 21.29 -4.86
CA LEU A 92 -25.26 21.93 -6.06
C LEU A 92 -24.19 22.99 -5.73
N GLY A 93 -23.07 22.85 -6.44
CA GLY A 93 -22.02 23.86 -6.60
C GLY A 93 -20.79 23.65 -5.70
N PRO A 94 -20.42 24.64 -4.90
CA PRO A 94 -19.28 24.65 -3.98
C PRO A 94 -18.68 23.35 -3.40
N ALA A 95 -19.48 22.60 -2.64
CA ALA A 95 -19.02 21.42 -1.94
C ALA A 95 -18.67 20.32 -2.96
N ARG A 96 -19.43 20.23 -4.06
CA ARG A 96 -19.11 19.37 -5.20
C ARG A 96 -17.82 19.80 -5.87
N GLU A 97 -17.61 21.09 -6.10
CA GLU A 97 -16.35 21.59 -6.69
C GLU A 97 -15.14 21.23 -5.82
N TYR A 98 -15.24 21.42 -4.50
CA TYR A 98 -14.18 21.02 -3.56
C TYR A 98 -13.97 19.51 -3.55
N HIS A 99 -15.05 18.71 -3.56
CA HIS A 99 -14.94 17.26 -3.60
C HIS A 99 -14.26 16.77 -4.88
N ILE A 100 -14.66 17.32 -6.04
CA ILE A 100 -14.02 17.04 -7.33
C ILE A 100 -12.55 17.41 -7.25
N PHE A 101 -12.20 18.59 -6.72
CA PHE A 101 -10.81 19.02 -6.51
C PHE A 101 -10.02 18.02 -5.65
N LYS A 102 -10.54 17.66 -4.47
CA LYS A 102 -9.88 16.76 -3.52
C LYS A 102 -9.68 15.35 -4.08
N ASN A 103 -10.68 14.85 -4.82
CA ASN A 103 -10.67 13.51 -5.41
C ASN A 103 -10.16 13.49 -6.85
N ARG A 104 -9.67 14.62 -7.37
CA ARG A 104 -9.09 14.69 -8.70
C ARG A 104 -7.78 13.88 -8.70
N LYS A 105 -7.90 12.61 -9.05
CA LYS A 105 -6.73 11.82 -9.47
C LYS A 105 -6.24 12.43 -10.78
N SER A 106 -4.93 12.48 -10.96
CA SER A 106 -4.35 12.96 -12.22
C SER A 106 -4.94 12.16 -13.39
N GLU A 107 -5.60 12.83 -14.33
CA GLU A 107 -6.26 12.20 -15.49
C GLU A 107 -5.27 11.38 -16.34
N SER A 108 -3.99 11.74 -16.30
CA SER A 108 -2.94 11.05 -17.04
C SER A 108 -2.47 9.76 -16.39
N SER A 109 -2.85 9.47 -15.13
CA SER A 109 -2.49 8.22 -14.45
C SER A 109 -3.35 7.98 -13.22
N ARG A 110 -4.15 6.91 -13.22
CA ARG A 110 -4.98 6.44 -12.08
C ARG A 110 -4.23 6.29 -10.74
N THR A 111 -2.90 6.35 -10.76
CA THR A 111 -2.00 6.18 -9.61
C THR A 111 -1.28 7.45 -9.13
N GLN A 112 -1.31 8.56 -9.88
CA GLN A 112 -0.63 9.78 -9.44
C GLN A 112 -1.60 10.66 -8.64
N LEU A 113 -1.31 10.77 -7.34
CA LEU A 113 -1.89 11.84 -6.53
C LEU A 113 -1.41 13.19 -7.08
N VAL A 114 -2.08 14.28 -6.70
CA VAL A 114 -1.64 15.64 -7.03
C VAL A 114 -1.25 16.35 -5.72
N PRO A 115 -0.15 17.11 -5.68
CA PRO A 115 0.15 17.94 -4.52
C PRO A 115 -1.02 18.89 -4.25
N LEU A 116 -1.37 19.07 -2.99
CA LEU A 116 -2.40 20.01 -2.58
C LEU A 116 -1.97 21.42 -3.01
N SER A 117 -2.69 21.98 -3.98
CA SER A 117 -2.45 23.33 -4.51
C SER A 117 -3.58 24.24 -4.05
N ALA A 118 -3.22 25.28 -3.29
CA ALA A 118 -4.19 26.29 -2.88
C ALA A 118 -4.75 27.08 -4.08
N GLU A 119 -4.00 27.15 -5.18
CA GLU A 119 -4.39 27.85 -6.41
C GLU A 119 -5.52 27.11 -7.14
N GLN A 120 -5.50 25.77 -7.10
CA GLN A 120 -6.49 24.91 -7.74
C GLN A 120 -7.73 24.67 -6.85
N ASP A 121 -7.61 24.86 -5.54
CA ASP A 121 -8.73 24.75 -4.60
C ASP A 121 -9.77 25.85 -4.89
N PRO A 122 -11.05 25.51 -5.16
CA PRO A 122 -12.13 26.50 -5.31
C PRO A 122 -12.42 27.28 -4.01
N THR A 123 -11.84 26.86 -2.89
CA THR A 123 -12.01 27.41 -1.55
C THR A 123 -10.72 27.99 -0.98
N ARG A 124 -10.88 28.72 0.13
CA ARG A 124 -9.77 29.16 1.00
C ARG A 124 -9.35 28.07 2.01
N LEU A 125 -9.94 26.88 1.99
CA LEU A 125 -9.64 25.85 2.99
C LEU A 125 -8.22 25.30 2.83
N SER A 126 -7.78 24.95 1.62
CA SER A 126 -6.41 24.47 1.39
C SER A 126 -5.39 25.55 1.70
N GLU A 127 -5.67 26.80 1.36
CA GLU A 127 -4.79 27.94 1.69
C GLU A 127 -4.64 28.11 3.20
N ALA A 128 -5.75 28.11 3.93
CA ALA A 128 -5.74 28.17 5.38
C ALA A 128 -5.01 26.95 5.97
N TYR A 129 -5.23 25.74 5.42
CA TYR A 129 -4.59 24.50 5.87
C TYR A 129 -3.07 24.52 5.67
N LEU A 130 -2.60 24.96 4.50
CA LEU A 130 -1.18 25.11 4.22
C LEU A 130 -0.54 26.16 5.13
N LYS A 131 -1.25 27.27 5.40
CA LYS A 131 -0.79 28.29 6.35
C LYS A 131 -0.70 27.76 7.78
N TYR A 132 -1.72 27.04 8.25
CA TYR A 132 -1.70 26.38 9.55
C TYR A 132 -0.54 25.39 9.66
N SER A 133 -0.35 24.54 8.64
CA SER A 133 0.72 23.54 8.61
C SER A 133 2.10 24.19 8.62
N SER A 134 2.29 25.27 7.85
CA SER A 134 3.52 26.05 7.87
C SER A 134 3.81 26.66 9.25
N ILE A 135 2.81 27.25 9.91
CA ILE A 135 2.96 27.80 11.26
C ILE A 135 3.34 26.67 12.24
N LEU A 136 2.66 25.53 12.16
CA LEU A 136 2.90 24.38 13.02
C LEU A 136 4.33 23.85 12.87
N GLU A 137 4.81 23.70 11.63
CA GLU A 137 6.17 23.22 11.34
C GLU A 137 7.23 24.22 11.81
N SER A 138 7.03 25.53 11.57
CA SER A 138 7.92 26.58 12.09
C SER A 138 8.02 26.57 13.61
N LEU A 139 6.89 26.35 14.30
CA LEU A 139 6.83 26.27 15.77
C LEU A 139 7.63 25.08 16.32
N LEU A 140 7.63 23.94 15.64
CA LEU A 140 8.32 22.73 16.08
C LEU A 140 9.82 22.74 15.75
N ASN A 141 10.19 23.39 14.64
CA ASN A 141 11.58 23.54 14.23
C ASN A 141 12.34 24.59 15.07
N ASN A 142 11.72 25.15 16.11
CA ASN A 142 12.28 26.18 17.01
C ASN A 142 12.86 27.37 16.24
N ASP A 143 12.11 27.90 15.28
CA ASP A 143 12.52 29.08 14.52
C ASP A 143 12.87 30.24 15.48
N PRO A 144 14.08 30.83 15.42
CA PRO A 144 14.51 31.90 16.32
C PRO A 144 13.63 33.17 16.24
N SER A 145 12.83 33.33 15.19
CA SER A 145 11.81 34.39 15.12
C SER A 145 10.69 34.24 16.16
N LEU A 146 10.61 33.09 16.85
CA LEU A 146 9.56 32.78 17.82
C LEU A 146 9.75 33.36 19.23
N GLU A 147 10.89 34.00 19.52
CA GLU A 147 11.14 34.63 20.82
C GLU A 147 10.06 35.68 21.17
N ALA A 148 9.53 36.36 20.15
CA ALA A 148 8.44 37.33 20.32
C ALA A 148 7.14 36.71 20.90
N TYR A 149 6.91 35.41 20.67
CA TYR A 149 5.68 34.73 21.12
C TYR A 149 5.81 34.12 22.51
N LYS A 150 7.04 33.89 23.00
CA LYS A 150 7.26 33.37 24.36
C LYS A 150 6.73 34.31 25.44
N ALA A 151 6.68 35.62 25.17
CA ALA A 151 6.08 36.60 26.08
C ALA A 151 4.54 36.54 26.11
N LEU A 152 3.90 36.02 25.05
CA LEU A 152 2.44 36.00 24.89
C LEU A 152 1.80 34.67 25.32
N VAL A 153 2.60 33.64 25.52
CA VAL A 153 2.13 32.26 25.74
C VAL A 153 2.85 31.67 26.95
N SER A 154 2.11 30.98 27.83
CA SER A 154 2.70 30.43 29.04
C SER A 154 3.68 29.30 28.73
N ALA A 155 4.67 29.09 29.58
CA ALA A 155 5.61 27.96 29.44
C ALA A 155 4.88 26.60 29.45
N ASN A 156 3.74 26.51 30.12
CA ASN A 156 2.91 25.30 30.13
C ASN A 156 2.26 25.04 28.77
N ASP A 157 1.71 26.08 28.12
CA ASP A 157 1.09 25.96 26.80
C ASP A 157 2.12 25.47 25.76
N TRP A 158 3.35 25.96 25.82
CA TRP A 158 4.45 25.48 24.96
C TRP A 158 4.77 24.00 25.18
N LYS A 159 4.84 23.57 26.44
CA LYS A 159 5.10 22.17 26.78
C LYS A 159 3.97 21.26 26.27
N GLU A 160 2.72 21.67 26.44
CA GLU A 160 1.57 20.91 25.96
C GLU A 160 1.46 20.90 24.44
N PHE A 161 1.78 22.03 23.77
CA PHE A 161 1.88 22.10 22.32
C PHE A 161 2.90 21.09 21.77
N GLY A 162 4.12 21.08 22.32
CA GLY A 162 5.17 20.14 21.90
C GLY A 162 4.73 18.68 22.04
N LYS A 163 4.13 18.31 23.18
CA LYS A 163 3.59 16.95 23.39
C LYS A 163 2.49 16.59 22.39
N ARG A 164 1.54 17.50 22.17
CA ARG A 164 0.36 17.24 21.33
C ARG A 164 0.71 17.02 19.87
N HIS A 165 1.72 17.72 19.36
CA HIS A 165 2.10 17.68 17.96
C HIS A 165 3.36 16.85 17.66
N ALA A 166 4.06 16.32 18.66
CA ALA A 166 5.30 15.56 18.48
C ALA A 166 5.21 14.40 17.47
N HIS A 167 4.06 13.73 17.38
CA HIS A 167 3.93 12.48 16.62
C HIS A 167 3.28 12.60 15.23
N GLY A 168 2.89 13.79 14.79
CA GLY A 168 2.11 13.91 13.55
C GLY A 168 2.00 15.32 12.99
N ALA A 169 2.95 16.20 13.31
CA ALA A 169 2.90 17.58 12.84
C ALA A 169 3.23 17.73 11.36
N TYR A 170 4.18 16.94 10.87
CA TYR A 170 4.62 16.99 9.48
C TYR A 170 3.67 16.13 8.67
N ARG A 171 2.72 16.73 7.94
CA ARG A 171 1.69 15.98 7.21
C ARG A 171 2.01 15.87 5.72
N CYS A 172 1.59 14.78 5.09
CA CYS A 172 1.76 14.63 3.64
C CYS A 172 0.96 15.71 2.90
N ARG A 173 1.61 16.41 1.97
CA ARG A 173 1.01 17.50 1.19
C ARG A 173 0.25 17.02 -0.04
N TRP A 174 0.06 15.72 -0.24
CA TRP A 174 -0.62 15.17 -1.41
C TRP A 174 -2.09 14.90 -1.10
N ALA A 175 -2.98 15.45 -1.93
CA ALA A 175 -4.42 15.33 -1.73
C ALA A 175 -4.85 13.85 -1.74
N GLY A 176 -5.66 13.45 -0.76
CA GLY A 176 -6.16 12.08 -0.61
C GLY A 176 -5.13 11.07 -0.05
N CYS A 177 -3.95 11.51 0.37
CA CYS A 177 -3.02 10.63 1.06
C CYS A 177 -3.49 10.38 2.51
N THR A 178 -3.49 9.12 2.96
CA THR A 178 -3.85 8.76 4.34
C THR A 178 -2.91 9.38 5.38
N GLN A 179 -1.63 9.57 5.00
CA GLN A 179 -0.63 10.26 5.82
C GLN A 179 -0.80 11.79 5.83
N GLY A 180 -1.72 12.33 5.03
CA GLY A 180 -2.13 13.72 5.08
C GLY A 180 -2.92 14.09 6.34
N TRP A 181 -3.44 13.09 7.08
CA TRP A 181 -4.12 13.27 8.37
C TRP A 181 -3.24 12.85 9.55
N SER A 182 -2.67 11.64 9.52
CA SER A 182 -1.85 11.11 10.62
C SER A 182 -0.53 11.84 10.80
N GLY A 183 0.10 12.25 9.70
CA GLY A 183 1.39 12.92 9.70
C GLY A 183 2.57 12.02 10.10
N PHE A 184 3.71 12.68 10.28
CA PHE A 184 5.03 12.10 10.56
C PHE A 184 5.66 12.80 11.75
N GLN A 185 6.68 12.16 12.34
CA GLN A 185 7.41 12.72 13.49
C GLN A 185 8.47 13.73 13.05
N SER A 186 8.93 13.65 11.80
CA SER A 186 9.94 14.55 11.26
C SER A 186 9.65 14.96 9.82
N GLU A 187 10.18 16.12 9.43
CA GLU A 187 10.16 16.60 8.05
C GLU A 187 10.81 15.61 7.09
N ARG A 188 11.92 14.98 7.50
CA ARG A 188 12.64 13.99 6.69
C ARG A 188 11.78 12.76 6.35
N GLU A 189 10.98 12.28 7.30
CA GLU A 189 10.04 11.17 7.09
C GLU A 189 8.94 11.56 6.09
N ARG A 190 8.34 12.74 6.26
CA ARG A 190 7.37 13.31 5.32
C ARG A 190 7.96 13.38 3.91
N ASP A 191 9.14 13.98 3.76
CA ASP A 191 9.77 14.17 2.45
C ASP A 191 10.13 12.84 1.78
N ASN A 192 10.56 11.84 2.55
CA ASN A 192 10.80 10.49 2.04
C ASN A 192 9.50 9.83 1.57
N HIS A 193 8.41 9.96 2.33
CA HIS A 193 7.10 9.48 1.93
C HIS A 193 6.59 10.19 0.67
N GLU A 194 6.72 11.51 0.58
CA GLU A 194 6.24 12.28 -0.57
C GLU A 194 6.98 11.95 -1.88
N LYS A 195 8.23 11.46 -1.80
CA LYS A 195 8.93 10.91 -2.98
C LYS A 195 8.20 9.71 -3.58
N SER A 196 7.47 8.92 -2.78
CA SER A 196 6.68 7.78 -3.27
C SER A 196 5.45 8.19 -4.09
N HIS A 197 4.96 9.42 -3.90
CA HIS A 197 3.83 9.94 -4.69
C HIS A 197 4.24 10.41 -6.09
N LYS A 198 5.51 10.74 -6.30
CA LYS A 198 6.09 10.99 -7.62
C LYS A 198 6.74 9.71 -8.11
N PRO A 199 6.05 8.80 -8.83
CA PRO A 199 6.73 7.68 -9.46
C PRO A 199 7.76 8.24 -10.45
N GLN A 200 9.03 8.15 -10.07
CA GLN A 200 10.13 8.77 -10.80
C GLN A 200 10.50 7.95 -12.03
N PHE A 201 10.22 6.65 -12.02
CA PHE A 201 10.70 5.72 -13.03
C PHE A 201 9.56 4.80 -13.50
N ARG A 202 9.21 4.88 -14.78
CA ARG A 202 8.27 3.94 -15.41
C ARG A 202 9.02 2.88 -16.20
N CYS A 203 8.44 1.69 -16.29
CA CYS A 203 8.92 0.73 -17.28
C CYS A 203 8.78 1.34 -18.69
N SER A 204 9.77 1.10 -19.55
CA SER A 204 9.74 1.58 -20.94
C SER A 204 8.99 0.61 -21.86
N ASP A 205 8.65 -0.58 -21.36
CA ASP A 205 7.85 -1.54 -22.11
C ASP A 205 6.40 -1.02 -22.20
N LEU A 206 5.85 -1.01 -23.42
CA LEU A 206 4.56 -0.42 -23.74
C LEU A 206 3.40 -1.09 -23.00
N ASP A 207 3.54 -2.38 -22.71
CA ASP A 207 2.52 -3.17 -22.02
C ASP A 207 2.71 -3.16 -20.49
N CYS A 208 3.76 -2.53 -19.98
CA CYS A 208 4.06 -2.50 -18.54
C CYS A 208 3.69 -1.17 -17.90
N LEU A 209 2.59 -1.19 -17.13
CA LEU A 209 2.08 -0.02 -16.41
C LEU A 209 2.70 0.18 -15.02
N ILE A 210 3.73 -0.60 -14.65
CA ILE A 210 4.34 -0.53 -13.33
C ILE A 210 5.31 0.66 -13.25
N ALA A 211 5.20 1.42 -12.16
CA ALA A 211 6.07 2.54 -11.86
C ALA A 211 6.79 2.34 -10.52
N PHE A 212 7.97 2.95 -10.40
CA PHE A 212 8.92 2.73 -9.33
C PHE A 212 9.36 4.06 -8.71
N ASP A 213 9.63 4.00 -7.41
CA ASP A 213 10.20 5.07 -6.61
C ASP A 213 11.72 5.24 -6.82
N SER A 214 12.38 4.23 -7.39
CA SER A 214 13.83 4.18 -7.58
C SER A 214 14.25 3.50 -8.88
N LYS A 215 15.41 3.93 -9.43
CA LYS A 215 16.04 3.28 -10.60
C LYS A 215 16.41 1.82 -10.32
N GLY A 216 16.75 1.51 -9.07
CA GLY A 216 17.10 0.15 -8.63
C GLY A 216 15.90 -0.79 -8.74
N ALA A 217 14.74 -0.38 -8.20
CA ALA A 217 13.50 -1.15 -8.31
C ALA A 217 13.05 -1.32 -9.76
N LEU A 218 13.13 -0.26 -10.59
CA LEU A 218 12.86 -0.37 -12.04
C LEU A 218 13.79 -1.39 -12.71
N ARG A 219 15.10 -1.35 -12.43
CA ARG A 219 16.08 -2.27 -13.02
C ARG A 219 15.81 -3.71 -12.61
N ASN A 220 15.50 -3.94 -11.33
CA ASN A 220 15.16 -5.26 -10.81
C ASN A 220 13.89 -5.80 -11.47
N HIS A 221 12.85 -4.96 -11.59
CA HIS A 221 11.64 -5.32 -12.31
C HIS A 221 11.90 -5.66 -13.78
N ARG A 222 12.67 -4.85 -14.51
CA ARG A 222 13.06 -5.16 -15.90
C ARG A 222 13.77 -6.51 -16.00
N ARG A 223 14.68 -6.80 -15.07
CA ARG A 223 15.38 -8.10 -15.01
C ARG A 223 14.47 -9.28 -14.65
N GLN A 224 13.38 -9.06 -13.93
CA GLN A 224 12.49 -10.15 -13.51
C GLN A 224 11.38 -10.41 -14.53
N TYR A 225 10.89 -9.37 -15.19
CA TYR A 225 9.65 -9.43 -15.98
C TYR A 225 9.84 -9.10 -17.46
N HIS A 226 10.95 -8.48 -17.85
CA HIS A 226 11.22 -8.04 -19.22
C HIS A 226 12.51 -8.64 -19.80
N VAL A 227 13.07 -9.67 -19.16
CA VAL A 227 14.18 -10.42 -19.78
C VAL A 227 13.61 -11.19 -20.94
N GLN A 228 13.92 -10.74 -22.15
CA GLN A 228 13.60 -11.49 -23.35
C GLN A 228 14.36 -12.83 -23.29
N GLU A 229 13.70 -13.93 -23.67
CA GLU A 229 14.27 -15.28 -23.65
C GLU A 229 15.63 -15.39 -24.39
N ASN A 230 15.94 -14.45 -25.27
CA ASN A 230 17.19 -14.41 -26.04
C ASN A 230 18.38 -13.71 -25.33
N ASP A 231 18.13 -12.98 -24.24
CA ASP A 231 19.17 -12.27 -23.47
C ASP A 231 19.86 -13.19 -22.43
N TRP A 232 19.42 -14.45 -22.33
CA TRP A 232 20.10 -15.50 -21.57
C TRP A 232 21.29 -16.13 -22.31
N THR A 233 21.71 -15.58 -23.46
CA THR A 233 22.98 -15.97 -24.07
C THR A 233 24.12 -15.58 -23.12
N LEU A 234 24.50 -16.57 -22.31
CA LEU A 234 25.59 -16.57 -21.35
C LEU A 234 26.78 -15.80 -21.93
N GLN A 235 27.00 -14.56 -21.48
CA GLN A 235 28.32 -13.95 -21.47
C GLN A 235 29.19 -14.66 -20.42
N ALA A 236 29.41 -15.95 -20.65
CA ALA A 236 30.48 -16.67 -20.00
C ALA A 236 31.79 -16.23 -20.66
N GLY A 237 32.46 -15.23 -20.09
CA GLY A 237 33.91 -15.07 -20.28
C GLY A 237 34.44 -13.85 -21.03
N ALA A 238 33.64 -12.82 -21.33
CA ALA A 238 34.20 -11.58 -21.88
C ALA A 238 34.79 -10.71 -20.74
N LYS A 239 36.10 -10.86 -20.55
CA LYS A 239 36.95 -9.93 -19.79
C LYS A 239 36.73 -8.50 -20.34
N PRO A 240 36.52 -7.46 -19.53
CA PRO A 240 36.33 -6.11 -20.07
C PRO A 240 37.65 -5.62 -20.68
N GLU A 241 37.74 -5.64 -22.00
CA GLU A 241 38.73 -4.86 -22.72
C GLU A 241 38.32 -3.38 -22.67
N ASN A 242 39.28 -2.53 -22.33
CA ASN A 242 39.18 -1.08 -22.31
C ASN A 242 38.80 -0.55 -23.70
N GLY A 243 37.50 -0.47 -23.98
CA GLY A 243 36.94 0.15 -25.17
C GLY A 243 36.25 1.46 -24.82
N THR A 244 36.84 2.56 -25.24
CA THR A 244 36.33 3.93 -25.18
C THR A 244 34.90 4.01 -25.74
N ILE A 245 33.93 4.37 -24.89
CA ILE A 245 32.54 4.64 -25.29
C ILE A 245 32.50 6.04 -25.94
N PRO A 246 31.86 6.23 -27.11
CA PRO A 246 31.63 7.55 -27.67
C PRO A 246 30.67 8.36 -26.79
N GLU A 247 31.20 9.43 -26.23
CA GLU A 247 30.52 10.46 -25.47
C GLU A 247 29.53 11.22 -26.38
N GLN A 248 28.27 10.80 -26.38
CA GLN A 248 27.17 11.64 -26.87
C GLN A 248 26.57 12.43 -25.71
N GLN A 249 26.72 13.74 -25.83
CA GLN A 249 26.46 14.78 -24.86
C GLN A 249 25.01 14.76 -24.33
N MET A 250 24.86 14.51 -23.03
CA MET A 250 23.87 15.18 -22.19
C MET A 250 24.64 15.79 -21.02
N THR A 251 25.09 17.02 -21.20
CA THR A 251 25.61 17.84 -20.12
C THR A 251 24.44 18.36 -19.30
N ASP A 252 24.25 17.82 -18.10
CA ASP A 252 23.85 18.60 -16.94
C ASP A 252 24.61 18.05 -15.73
N ALA A 253 25.50 18.89 -15.21
CA ALA A 253 26.39 18.58 -14.11
C ALA A 253 25.59 18.30 -12.83
N TYR A 254 25.48 17.04 -12.43
CA TYR A 254 25.00 16.67 -11.11
C TYR A 254 26.18 16.20 -10.25
N VAL A 255 26.42 16.97 -9.19
CA VAL A 255 27.42 16.68 -8.16
C VAL A 255 27.17 15.29 -7.60
N SER A 256 28.15 14.40 -7.77
CA SER A 256 28.12 13.06 -7.20
C SER A 256 28.32 13.16 -5.68
N VAL A 257 27.21 13.16 -4.94
CA VAL A 257 27.23 12.86 -3.50
C VAL A 257 27.37 11.33 -3.35
N PRO A 258 28.28 10.81 -2.51
CA PRO A 258 28.35 9.38 -2.26
C PRO A 258 27.05 8.92 -1.59
N LEU A 259 26.22 8.22 -2.34
CA LEU A 259 25.03 7.54 -1.82
C LEU A 259 25.50 6.29 -1.08
N SER A 260 25.52 6.37 0.25
CA SER A 260 25.39 5.20 1.10
C SER A 260 24.12 4.43 0.68
N GLU A 261 24.26 3.14 0.40
CA GLU A 261 23.16 2.23 0.07
C GLU A 261 22.04 2.36 1.12
N PRO A 262 20.76 2.54 0.72
CA PRO A 262 19.68 2.44 1.67
C PRO A 262 19.45 0.97 1.96
N GLU A 263 19.91 0.52 3.13
CA GLU A 263 19.38 -0.65 3.81
C GLU A 263 17.85 -0.49 3.93
N PHE A 264 17.11 -1.22 3.10
CA PHE A 264 15.66 -1.32 3.20
C PHE A 264 15.25 -2.79 3.18
N GLU A 265 15.47 -3.45 4.31
CA GLU A 265 14.58 -4.49 4.79
C GLU A 265 13.91 -3.94 6.05
N GLN A 266 12.63 -3.60 5.98
CA GLN A 266 11.88 -3.61 7.23
C GLN A 266 11.91 -5.05 7.75
N PRO A 267 12.33 -5.27 9.00
CA PRO A 267 12.37 -6.62 9.53
C PRO A 267 10.97 -7.25 9.46
N TRP A 268 10.85 -8.35 8.74
CA TRP A 268 9.58 -9.03 8.40
C TRP A 268 8.80 -9.56 9.61
N HIS A 269 9.37 -9.49 10.82
CA HIS A 269 8.72 -9.82 12.09
C HIS A 269 7.69 -8.78 12.57
N ILE A 270 7.46 -7.69 11.84
CA ILE A 270 6.58 -6.57 12.27
C ILE A 270 5.16 -6.66 11.64
N SER A 271 4.88 -7.64 10.78
CA SER A 271 3.53 -7.77 10.19
C SER A 271 2.50 -8.30 11.20
N PRO A 272 1.31 -7.68 11.36
CA PRO A 272 0.24 -8.21 12.21
C PRO A 272 -0.31 -9.57 11.74
N ASN A 273 0.06 -10.02 10.53
CA ASN A 273 -0.31 -11.32 9.97
C ASN A 273 0.81 -12.37 10.07
N PHE A 274 1.94 -12.04 10.72
CA PHE A 274 3.13 -12.88 10.79
C PHE A 274 2.82 -14.29 11.34
N GLU A 275 2.02 -14.37 12.41
CA GLU A 275 1.69 -15.64 13.06
C GLU A 275 0.89 -16.59 12.15
N ILE A 276 0.00 -16.03 11.33
CA ILE A 276 -0.82 -16.79 10.38
C ILE A 276 0.08 -17.39 9.28
N ILE A 277 1.02 -16.58 8.78
CA ILE A 277 1.98 -17.00 7.76
C ILE A 277 2.91 -18.10 8.34
N ARG A 278 3.35 -17.94 9.59
CA ARG A 278 4.20 -18.90 10.29
C ARG A 278 3.50 -20.26 10.50
N GLN A 279 2.25 -20.26 10.95
CA GLN A 279 1.47 -21.49 11.12
C GLN A 279 1.28 -22.21 9.78
N ASN A 280 0.96 -21.47 8.71
CA ASN A 280 0.83 -22.07 7.38
C ASN A 280 2.16 -22.66 6.89
N ALA A 281 3.29 -22.00 7.15
CA ALA A 281 4.60 -22.53 6.81
C ALA A 281 4.91 -23.85 7.56
N CYS A 282 4.56 -23.94 8.85
CA CYS A 282 4.72 -25.18 9.62
C CYS A 282 3.83 -26.32 9.09
N GLU A 283 2.58 -26.02 8.75
CA GLU A 283 1.66 -27.02 8.18
C GLU A 283 2.11 -27.51 6.80
N LEU A 284 2.67 -26.62 5.97
CA LEU A 284 3.24 -26.99 4.68
C LEU A 284 4.47 -27.89 4.88
N ALA A 285 5.34 -27.57 5.84
CA ALA A 285 6.52 -28.36 6.15
C ALA A 285 6.16 -29.77 6.64
N ASP A 286 5.24 -29.92 7.60
CA ASP A 286 4.84 -31.22 8.16
C ASP A 286 4.15 -32.13 7.13
N LYS A 287 3.44 -31.54 6.15
CA LYS A 287 2.78 -32.29 5.06
C LYS A 287 3.73 -32.66 3.91
N THR A 288 4.93 -32.08 3.84
CA THR A 288 5.86 -32.29 2.72
C THR A 288 6.67 -33.57 2.92
N GLN A 289 6.70 -34.44 1.91
CA GLN A 289 7.45 -35.70 2.01
C GLN A 289 8.96 -35.43 1.97
N LYS A 290 9.78 -36.24 2.66
CA LYS A 290 11.25 -36.06 2.71
C LYS A 290 11.90 -35.97 1.33
N ARG A 291 11.47 -36.80 0.37
CA ARG A 291 11.98 -36.75 -1.02
C ARG A 291 11.76 -35.40 -1.68
N GLU A 292 10.66 -34.73 -1.35
CA GLU A 292 10.34 -33.41 -1.88
C GLU A 292 11.18 -32.33 -1.21
N LEU A 293 11.48 -32.46 0.09
CA LEU A 293 12.40 -31.56 0.80
C LEU A 293 13.80 -31.57 0.17
N VAL A 294 14.33 -32.76 -0.15
CA VAL A 294 15.61 -32.90 -0.84
C VAL A 294 15.55 -32.24 -2.22
N GLY A 295 14.50 -32.51 -2.99
CA GLY A 295 14.32 -31.88 -4.30
C GLY A 295 14.13 -30.35 -4.23
N ILE A 296 13.56 -29.81 -3.14
CA ILE A 296 13.48 -28.35 -2.91
C ILE A 296 14.89 -27.78 -2.70
N LEU A 297 15.71 -28.43 -1.87
CA LEU A 297 17.09 -28.02 -1.63
C LEU A 297 17.92 -28.09 -2.90
N GLU A 298 17.83 -29.16 -3.68
CA GLU A 298 18.59 -29.34 -4.92
C GLU A 298 18.24 -28.27 -5.97
N ARG A 299 16.95 -27.95 -6.11
CA ARG A 299 16.47 -26.94 -7.08
C ARG A 299 16.72 -25.50 -6.64
N MET A 300 17.09 -25.24 -5.38
CA MET A 300 17.35 -23.88 -4.92
C MET A 300 18.64 -23.33 -5.56
N PRO A 301 18.60 -22.13 -6.19
CA PRO A 301 19.77 -21.55 -6.86
C PRO A 301 20.94 -21.37 -5.89
N GLY A 302 22.17 -21.61 -6.38
CA GLY A 302 23.41 -21.44 -5.61
C GLY A 302 23.52 -20.08 -4.91
N PRO A 303 23.31 -18.94 -5.61
CA PRO A 303 23.39 -17.62 -4.99
C PRO A 303 22.44 -17.42 -3.81
N VAL A 304 21.22 -17.98 -3.89
CA VAL A 304 20.23 -17.91 -2.81
C VAL A 304 20.69 -18.74 -1.61
N LYS A 305 21.28 -19.92 -1.82
CA LYS A 305 21.85 -20.72 -0.72
C LYS A 305 23.02 -20.02 -0.03
N ASP A 306 23.81 -19.26 -0.77
CA ASP A 306 24.96 -18.52 -0.23
C ASP A 306 24.52 -17.31 0.58
N GLU A 307 23.46 -16.63 0.14
CA GLU A 307 22.81 -15.53 0.87
C GLU A 307 22.17 -16.02 2.17
N LEU A 308 21.37 -17.09 2.11
CA LEU A 308 20.75 -17.68 3.31
C LEU A 308 21.77 -18.17 4.34
N ARG A 309 22.92 -18.70 3.87
CA ARG A 309 24.04 -19.06 4.76
C ARG A 309 24.66 -17.84 5.44
N ARG A 310 24.76 -16.71 4.74
CA ARG A 310 25.27 -15.44 5.31
C ARG A 310 24.34 -14.91 6.40
N GLU A 311 23.04 -15.05 6.20
CA GLU A 311 22.00 -14.61 7.13
C GLU A 311 21.71 -15.61 8.26
N LYS A 312 22.32 -16.81 8.22
CA LYS A 312 22.05 -17.92 9.13
C LYS A 312 20.58 -18.37 9.11
N THR A 313 19.95 -18.31 7.93
CA THR A 313 18.57 -18.76 7.70
C THR A 313 18.58 -20.16 7.08
N GLU A 314 17.80 -21.09 7.62
CA GLU A 314 17.68 -22.44 7.05
C GLU A 314 16.97 -22.43 5.67
N PRO A 315 17.53 -23.06 4.63
CA PRO A 315 16.94 -23.00 3.29
C PRO A 315 15.51 -23.54 3.18
N LEU A 316 15.18 -24.60 3.92
CA LEU A 316 13.81 -25.14 3.95
C LEU A 316 12.85 -24.19 4.66
N GLU A 317 13.30 -23.54 5.73
CA GLU A 317 12.54 -22.53 6.43
C GLU A 317 12.22 -21.35 5.51
N TYR A 318 13.22 -20.84 4.79
CA TYR A 318 13.02 -19.80 3.77
C TYR A 318 12.00 -20.23 2.70
N HIS A 319 12.10 -21.46 2.19
CA HIS A 319 11.18 -21.98 1.18
C HIS A 319 9.73 -22.01 1.68
N PHE A 320 9.48 -22.61 2.85
CA PHE A 320 8.12 -22.74 3.38
C PHE A 320 7.52 -21.40 3.80
N ARG A 321 8.33 -20.49 4.35
CA ARG A 321 7.89 -19.12 4.64
C ARG A 321 7.50 -18.38 3.36
N LYS A 322 8.31 -18.46 2.31
CA LYS A 322 8.01 -17.85 1.01
C LYS A 322 6.72 -18.40 0.39
N LYS A 323 6.53 -19.72 0.45
CA LYS A 323 5.30 -20.38 -0.03
C LYS A 323 4.07 -19.95 0.77
N ALA A 324 4.18 -19.91 2.09
CA ALA A 324 3.09 -19.48 2.98
C ALA A 324 2.67 -18.02 2.74
N ILE A 325 3.61 -17.12 2.43
CA ILE A 325 3.32 -15.74 2.05
C ILE A 325 2.54 -15.69 0.72
N GLY A 326 2.92 -16.52 -0.26
CA GLY A 326 2.22 -16.64 -1.53
C GLY A 326 0.77 -17.09 -1.35
N ASP A 327 0.56 -18.17 -0.60
CA ASP A 327 -0.77 -18.69 -0.29
C ASP A 327 -1.64 -17.65 0.44
N PHE A 328 -1.04 -16.89 1.37
CA PHE A 328 -1.75 -15.84 2.09
C PHE A 328 -2.22 -14.70 1.16
N ARG A 329 -1.35 -14.24 0.24
CA ARG A 329 -1.72 -13.22 -0.76
C ARG A 329 -2.84 -13.71 -1.66
N GLN A 330 -2.75 -14.96 -2.15
CA GLN A 330 -3.80 -15.55 -2.96
C GLN A 330 -5.15 -15.58 -2.22
N LEU A 331 -5.16 -15.91 -0.92
CA LEU A 331 -6.37 -15.89 -0.11
C LEU A 331 -6.94 -14.47 0.04
N GLN A 332 -6.09 -13.44 0.18
CA GLN A 332 -6.54 -12.05 0.21
C GLN A 332 -7.17 -11.63 -1.12
N ASP A 333 -6.58 -12.03 -2.25
CA ASP A 333 -7.11 -11.73 -3.58
C ASP A 333 -8.45 -12.44 -3.81
N GLU A 334 -8.56 -13.72 -3.44
CA GLU A 334 -9.83 -14.45 -3.49
C GLU A 334 -10.91 -13.81 -2.61
N GLU A 335 -10.54 -13.30 -1.42
CA GLU A 335 -11.48 -12.61 -0.55
C GLU A 335 -11.93 -11.28 -1.15
N MET A 336 -11.01 -10.53 -1.76
CA MET A 336 -11.33 -9.28 -2.47
C MET A 336 -12.28 -9.54 -3.63
N VAL A 337 -12.06 -10.59 -4.42
CA VAL A 337 -12.98 -11.00 -5.50
C VAL A 337 -14.34 -11.40 -4.93
N LYS A 338 -14.38 -12.22 -3.87
CA LYS A 338 -15.63 -12.63 -3.22
C LYS A 338 -16.41 -11.45 -2.65
N ARG A 339 -15.73 -10.43 -2.11
CA ARG A 339 -16.38 -9.20 -1.62
C ARG A 339 -16.99 -8.39 -2.76
N LYS A 340 -16.32 -8.32 -3.91
CA LYS A 340 -16.86 -7.67 -5.11
C LYS A 340 -18.12 -8.40 -5.61
N THR A 341 -18.09 -9.73 -5.70
CA THR A 341 -19.24 -10.52 -6.16
C THR A 341 -20.38 -10.61 -5.13
N ALA A 342 -20.07 -10.63 -3.83
CA ALA A 342 -21.09 -10.67 -2.77
C ALA A 342 -21.77 -9.31 -2.53
N SER A 343 -21.17 -8.21 -3.00
CA SER A 343 -21.85 -6.91 -3.07
C SER A 343 -23.07 -6.94 -4.00
N GLU A 344 -23.14 -7.93 -4.89
CA GLU A 344 -24.27 -8.13 -5.83
C GLU A 344 -25.25 -9.22 -5.34
N SER A 345 -24.89 -10.04 -4.34
CA SER A 345 -25.78 -11.02 -3.73
C SER A 345 -25.58 -11.13 -2.21
N THR A 346 -26.54 -10.59 -1.45
CA THR A 346 -26.85 -10.87 -0.03
C THR A 346 -25.83 -11.71 0.78
N GLY A 347 -24.83 -11.03 1.35
CA GLY A 347 -24.47 -11.08 2.78
C GLY A 347 -24.13 -12.42 3.45
N ALA A 348 -23.13 -13.18 2.97
CA ALA A 348 -22.49 -14.24 3.77
C ALA A 348 -20.96 -14.27 3.61
N ARG A 349 -20.21 -14.26 4.74
CA ARG A 349 -18.74 -14.33 4.74
C ARG A 349 -18.24 -15.78 4.53
N PRO A 350 -17.11 -16.01 3.83
CA PRO A 350 -16.57 -17.35 3.57
C PRO A 350 -16.02 -18.05 4.82
N ALA A 351 -16.33 -19.35 4.99
CA ALA A 351 -15.98 -20.15 6.18
C ALA A 351 -14.47 -20.38 6.41
N LYS A 352 -13.64 -20.31 5.36
CA LYS A 352 -12.20 -20.64 5.42
C LYS A 352 -11.38 -19.58 6.18
N VAL A 353 -11.67 -18.30 5.97
CA VAL A 353 -11.05 -17.16 6.69
C VAL A 353 -11.43 -17.17 8.17
N ARG A 354 -12.67 -17.58 8.48
CA ARG A 354 -13.16 -17.73 9.87
C ARG A 354 -12.41 -18.82 10.66
N LYS A 355 -11.89 -19.85 9.99
CA LYS A 355 -11.10 -20.92 10.62
C LYS A 355 -9.67 -20.45 10.95
N MET A 356 -9.07 -19.59 10.12
CA MET A 356 -7.74 -19.04 10.36
C MET A 356 -7.73 -17.92 11.42
N MET A 357 -8.72 -17.02 11.41
CA MET A 357 -8.81 -15.92 12.39
C MET A 357 -9.13 -16.38 13.83
N LYS A 358 -9.78 -17.54 14.00
CA LYS A 358 -10.05 -18.10 15.33
C LYS A 358 -8.80 -18.59 16.06
N ASN A 359 -7.73 -18.89 15.33
CA ASN A 359 -6.48 -19.37 15.92
C ASN A 359 -5.60 -18.22 16.44
N THR A 360 -5.77 -17.01 15.92
CA THR A 360 -4.96 -15.82 16.28
C THR A 360 -5.21 -15.32 17.71
N ALA A 361 -6.43 -15.49 18.23
CA ALA A 361 -6.83 -14.99 19.56
C ALA A 361 -6.24 -15.77 20.76
N ARG A 362 -5.43 -16.82 20.52
CA ARG A 362 -4.91 -17.71 21.56
C ARG A 362 -3.39 -17.60 21.77
N VAL A 363 -2.72 -16.68 21.08
CA VAL A 363 -1.24 -16.70 20.92
C VAL A 363 -0.49 -15.57 21.66
N GLU A 364 -1.17 -14.67 22.37
CA GLU A 364 -0.54 -13.49 23.02
C GLU A 364 0.40 -13.79 24.23
N LEU A 365 0.84 -15.04 24.46
CA LEU A 365 1.64 -15.39 25.64
C LEU A 365 2.82 -16.35 25.34
N ALA A 366 3.65 -16.11 24.32
CA ALA A 366 4.81 -16.99 24.07
C ALA A 366 5.96 -16.47 23.18
N GLU A 367 6.33 -15.20 23.15
CA GLU A 367 7.31 -14.65 22.17
C GLU A 367 8.69 -15.35 22.12
N LYS A 368 9.14 -16.02 23.20
CA LYS A 368 10.45 -16.74 23.21
C LYS A 368 10.39 -18.24 22.87
N LYS A 369 9.20 -18.82 22.69
CA LYS A 369 9.01 -20.28 22.46
C LYS A 369 8.69 -20.62 21.01
N ILE A 370 8.87 -19.66 20.11
CA ILE A 370 8.15 -19.56 18.83
C ILE A 370 9.06 -19.86 17.64
N ASP A 371 10.27 -19.27 17.53
CA ASP A 371 11.21 -19.63 16.45
C ASP A 371 11.70 -21.09 16.53
N SER A 372 11.65 -21.68 17.72
CA SER A 372 11.91 -23.12 17.89
C SER A 372 10.91 -24.00 17.14
N SER A 373 9.69 -23.54 16.88
CA SER A 373 8.60 -24.41 16.38
C SER A 373 8.75 -24.85 14.93
N LEU A 374 9.19 -23.99 14.00
CA LEU A 374 9.37 -24.40 12.60
C LEU A 374 10.64 -25.22 12.42
N SER A 375 11.71 -24.81 13.10
CA SER A 375 12.96 -25.57 13.17
C SER A 375 12.71 -26.96 13.77
N GLU A 376 11.94 -27.08 14.85
CA GLU A 376 11.56 -28.34 15.47
C GLU A 376 10.69 -29.21 14.56
N VAL A 377 9.75 -28.63 13.80
CA VAL A 377 8.99 -29.36 12.78
C VAL A 377 9.92 -29.91 11.70
N LEU A 378 10.87 -29.10 11.21
CA LEU A 378 11.82 -29.54 10.20
C LEU A 378 12.76 -30.64 10.74
N GLU A 379 13.24 -30.50 11.98
CA GLU A 379 14.04 -31.53 12.64
C GLU A 379 13.23 -32.82 12.89
N ASN A 380 11.96 -32.73 13.27
CA ASN A 380 11.08 -33.89 13.40
C ASN A 380 10.83 -34.60 12.06
N VAL A 381 10.66 -33.84 10.98
CA VAL A 381 10.52 -34.40 9.62
C VAL A 381 11.81 -35.08 9.17
N LYS A 382 12.99 -34.52 9.52
CA LYS A 382 14.28 -35.18 9.32
C LYS A 382 14.40 -36.47 10.16
N ALA A 383 14.03 -36.43 11.44
CA ALA A 383 14.20 -37.52 12.40
C ALA A 383 13.24 -38.71 12.22
N ARG A 384 12.01 -38.50 11.68
CA ARG A 384 11.04 -39.57 11.35
C ARG A 384 11.57 -40.66 10.40
N THR A 385 12.79 -40.53 9.90
CA THR A 385 13.40 -41.43 8.92
C THR A 385 14.52 -42.33 9.43
N GLU A 386 14.85 -42.28 10.72
CA GLU A 386 15.85 -43.21 11.29
C GLU A 386 15.22 -44.49 11.86
N VAL A 387 13.89 -44.57 11.92
CA VAL A 387 13.18 -45.75 12.43
C VAL A 387 12.72 -46.63 11.25
N ASN A 388 13.59 -47.61 10.96
CA ASN A 388 13.31 -48.94 10.42
C ASN A 388 13.36 -49.18 8.88
N PRO A 389 14.50 -49.67 8.34
CA PRO A 389 14.56 -50.43 7.10
C PRO A 389 14.56 -51.96 7.32
N GLU A 390 14.48 -52.48 8.55
CA GLU A 390 14.49 -53.92 8.81
C GLU A 390 13.08 -54.50 8.85
N ALA A 391 12.46 -54.57 7.68
CA ALA A 391 11.44 -55.57 7.39
C ALA A 391 11.71 -56.11 5.97
N GLY A 392 12.78 -56.90 5.88
CA GLY A 392 13.09 -57.73 4.72
C GLY A 392 11.96 -58.74 4.50
N GLY A 393 11.11 -58.46 3.52
CA GLY A 393 10.23 -59.42 2.89
C GLY A 393 10.93 -60.00 1.68
N ASP A 394 11.43 -61.22 1.85
CA ASP A 394 11.87 -62.18 0.86
C ASP A 394 10.97 -62.18 -0.40
N TRP A 395 11.54 -61.82 -1.55
CA TRP A 395 10.91 -62.00 -2.86
C TRP A 395 11.71 -63.06 -3.62
N THR A 396 11.34 -64.32 -3.42
CA THR A 396 11.73 -65.40 -4.32
C THR A 396 10.93 -65.36 -5.61
N ASP A 397 11.64 -65.62 -6.71
CA ASP A 397 11.17 -65.85 -8.06
C ASP A 397 9.92 -66.74 -8.17
N GLY A 398 9.00 -66.39 -9.09
CA GLY A 398 7.80 -67.17 -9.35
C GLY A 398 7.06 -66.80 -10.64
N GLU A 399 7.51 -67.39 -11.74
CA GLU A 399 6.76 -67.89 -12.90
C GLU A 399 5.57 -67.10 -13.51
N VAL A 400 5.82 -66.67 -14.75
CA VAL A 400 5.01 -66.88 -15.97
C VAL A 400 3.65 -67.59 -15.79
N ARG A 401 2.56 -66.89 -16.11
CA ARG A 401 1.39 -67.51 -16.80
C ARG A 401 0.61 -66.50 -17.64
N ARG A 402 0.57 -66.81 -18.95
CA ARG A 402 -0.36 -66.27 -19.94
C ARG A 402 -1.79 -66.71 -19.62
N ASN A 403 -2.75 -65.82 -19.85
CA ASN A 403 -4.13 -66.02 -20.36
C ASN A 403 -4.73 -64.60 -20.40
N GLY A 404 -5.28 -64.03 -21.48
CA GLY A 404 -6.02 -64.62 -22.59
C GLY A 404 -7.52 -64.35 -22.38
N VAL A 405 -8.13 -63.56 -23.29
CA VAL A 405 -9.59 -63.50 -23.60
C VAL A 405 -10.40 -62.60 -22.62
N ARG A 406 -11.34 -61.70 -22.97
CA ARG A 406 -12.21 -61.44 -24.16
C ARG A 406 -12.70 -59.99 -24.11
N VAL A 407 -12.89 -59.39 -25.29
CA VAL A 407 -13.76 -58.24 -25.56
C VAL A 407 -15.22 -58.70 -25.54
N PRO A 408 -16.17 -57.82 -25.16
CA PRO A 408 -17.40 -57.73 -25.95
C PRO A 408 -17.64 -56.31 -26.46
N GLN A 409 -17.96 -56.27 -27.74
CA GLN A 409 -18.42 -55.14 -28.53
C GLN A 409 -19.95 -55.23 -28.64
N ASP A 410 -20.55 -54.06 -28.90
CA ASP A 410 -21.89 -53.82 -29.44
C ASP A 410 -23.08 -53.87 -28.45
N VAL A 411 -23.91 -52.81 -28.42
CA VAL A 411 -25.06 -52.63 -29.31
C VAL A 411 -25.76 -51.27 -29.02
N GLU A 412 -25.79 -50.44 -30.07
CA GLU A 412 -26.86 -49.57 -30.62
C GLU A 412 -27.74 -48.61 -29.78
N ASN A 413 -27.90 -47.41 -30.40
CA ASN A 413 -29.14 -46.62 -30.61
C ASN A 413 -29.91 -46.14 -29.35
N ASP A 414 -30.50 -44.94 -29.26
CA ASP A 414 -31.05 -44.05 -30.28
C ASP A 414 -31.42 -42.68 -29.65
N ASN A 415 -31.52 -41.65 -30.51
CA ASN A 415 -32.42 -40.49 -30.46
C ASN A 415 -32.91 -39.88 -29.11
N HIS A 416 -32.67 -38.57 -28.91
CA HIS A 416 -33.72 -37.56 -29.15
C HIS A 416 -33.21 -36.10 -29.05
N SER A 417 -33.63 -35.33 -30.04
CA SER A 417 -33.63 -33.87 -30.16
C SER A 417 -34.47 -33.18 -29.07
N LEU A 418 -34.08 -31.95 -28.66
CA LEU A 418 -34.91 -30.80 -28.25
C LEU A 418 -33.97 -29.62 -27.89
N LEU A 419 -33.68 -28.66 -28.78
CA LEU A 419 -34.39 -27.38 -28.96
C LEU A 419 -34.84 -26.71 -27.65
N TRP A 420 -34.17 -25.65 -27.20
CA TRP A 420 -34.80 -24.49 -26.54
C TRP A 420 -34.06 -23.19 -26.90
N LYS A 421 -34.87 -22.14 -27.05
CA LYS A 421 -34.57 -20.75 -27.40
C LYS A 421 -33.81 -20.01 -26.30
#